data_AF-A0A0B6YKZ4-F1
#
_entry.id   AF-A0A0B6YKZ4-F1
#
_cell.length_a   1.000
_cell.length_b   1.000
_cell.length_c   1.000
_cell.angle_alpha   90.00
_cell.angle_beta   90.00
_cell.angle_gamma   90.00
#
_symmetry.space_group_name_H-M   'P 1'
#
loop_
_entity.id
_entity.type
_entity.pdbx_description
1 polymer ?
#
loop_
_entity_poly.entity_id
_entity_poly.type
_entity_poly.pdbx_seq_one_letter_code
_entity_poly.pdbx_strand_id
1 'polypeptide(L)' 'VLVGRHTGGKSGLKRPPPLDENNPFGKSYDSCVDDIFYPQVFVIFDSNQAYPEYVIEYNWHKD' A
#
# COMPACT_ATOMS: atom_id res chain seq x y z
N VAL A 1 -9.34 1.44 3.59
CA VAL A 1 -7.92 1.78 3.32
C VAL A 1 -7.88 2.94 2.34
N LEU A 2 -7.05 3.96 2.57
CA LEU A 2 -6.85 5.13 1.72
C LEU A 2 -5.59 4.92 0.85
N VAL A 3 -5.77 4.46 -0.39
CA VAL A 3 -4.65 4.05 -1.26
C VAL A 3 -4.05 5.20 -2.09
N GLY A 4 -4.81 6.24 -2.40
CA GLY A 4 -4.33 7.44 -3.11
C GLY A 4 -3.58 7.13 -4.42
N ARG A 5 -2.57 7.95 -4.73
CA ARG A 5 -1.65 7.72 -5.85
C ARG A 5 -0.67 6.62 -5.48
N HIS A 6 -0.60 5.58 -6.30
CA HIS A 6 0.28 4.44 -6.06
C HIS A 6 1.42 4.36 -7.09
N THR A 7 2.44 3.60 -6.74
CA THR A 7 3.58 3.26 -7.61
C THR A 7 4.08 1.85 -7.30
N GLY A 8 5.02 1.32 -8.08
CA GLY A 8 5.61 0.00 -7.85
C GLY A 8 6.35 -0.06 -6.51
N GLY A 9 6.08 -1.10 -5.72
CA GLY A 9 6.77 -1.36 -4.46
C GLY A 9 8.13 -2.01 -4.66
N LYS A 10 8.99 -1.90 -3.64
CA LYS A 10 10.26 -2.62 -3.55
C LYS A 10 10.54 -3.03 -2.11
N SER A 11 11.20 -4.17 -1.93
CA SER A 11 11.66 -4.60 -0.61
C SER A 11 12.56 -3.55 0.05
N GLY A 12 12.35 -3.32 1.35
CA GLY A 12 13.15 -2.39 2.15
C GLY A 12 12.67 -0.93 2.16
N LEU A 13 11.62 -0.57 1.41
CA LEU A 13 11.03 0.76 1.49
C LEU A 13 10.42 1.02 2.87
N LYS A 14 10.77 2.16 3.48
CA LYS A 14 10.23 2.62 4.77
C LYS A 14 9.17 3.72 4.63
N ARG A 15 9.03 4.26 3.42
CA ARG A 15 8.05 5.27 3.02
C ARG A 15 7.76 5.09 1.53
N PRO A 16 6.64 5.62 1.01
CA PRO A 16 6.39 5.60 -0.43
C PRO A 16 7.50 6.34 -1.19
N PRO A 17 7.77 5.96 -2.45
CA PRO A 17 8.70 6.70 -3.31
C PRO A 17 8.29 8.18 -3.48
N PRO A 18 9.24 9.10 -3.72
CA PRO A 18 8.93 10.48 -4.07
C PRO A 18 8.22 10.56 -5.43
N LEU A 19 7.35 11.56 -5.63
CA LEU A 19 6.74 11.84 -6.94
C LEU A 19 7.75 12.39 -7.95
N ASP A 20 8.81 13.04 -7.45
CA ASP A 20 9.92 13.58 -8.22
C ASP A 20 11.23 13.05 -7.62
N GLU A 21 11.94 12.22 -8.38
CA GLU A 21 13.21 11.61 -7.94
C GLU A 21 14.31 12.66 -7.71
N ASN A 22 14.24 13.82 -8.37
CA ASN A 22 15.18 14.92 -8.15
C ASN A 22 14.85 15.72 -6.87
N ASN A 23 13.69 15.48 -6.26
CA ASN A 23 13.27 16.07 -4.98
C ASN A 23 12.82 14.99 -3.98
N PRO A 24 13.77 14.19 -3.43
CA PRO A 24 13.46 13.03 -2.59
C PRO A 24 12.84 13.38 -1.22
N PHE A 25 12.87 14.65 -0.81
CA PHE A 25 12.22 15.13 0.41
C PHE A 25 10.89 15.85 0.13
N GLY A 26 10.48 15.91 -1.14
CA GLY A 26 9.21 16.49 -1.56
C GLY A 26 8.02 15.56 -1.35
N LYS A 27 6.95 15.81 -2.12
CA LYS A 27 5.74 14.98 -2.08
C LYS A 27 6.06 13.55 -2.52
N SER A 28 5.48 12.59 -1.82
CA SER A 28 5.58 11.16 -2.12
C SER A 28 4.26 10.63 -2.68
N TYR A 29 4.30 9.44 -3.25
CA TYR A 29 3.09 8.64 -3.48
C TYR A 29 2.41 8.32 -2.13
N ASP A 30 1.18 7.83 -2.17
CA ASP A 30 0.40 7.51 -0.96
C ASP A 30 0.51 6.02 -0.59
N SER A 31 0.76 5.14 -1.57
CA SER A 31 0.91 3.70 -1.39
C SER A 31 1.83 3.06 -2.44
N CYS A 32 2.17 1.80 -2.24
CA CYS A 32 2.86 0.96 -3.23
C CYS A 32 2.01 -0.23 -3.64
N VAL A 33 2.22 -0.73 -4.87
CA VAL A 33 1.54 -1.91 -5.42
C VAL A 33 2.53 -2.96 -5.93
N ASP A 34 2.06 -4.20 -6.07
CA ASP A 34 2.80 -5.31 -6.65
C ASP A 34 2.97 -5.19 -8.17
N ASP A 35 1.92 -4.76 -8.88
CA ASP A 35 1.93 -4.48 -10.31
C ASP A 35 1.21 -3.15 -10.59
N ILE A 36 1.83 -2.26 -11.37
CA ILE A 36 1.29 -0.91 -11.62
C ILE A 36 0.14 -0.88 -12.62
N PHE A 37 0.00 -1.91 -13.45
CA PHE A 37 -1.07 -2.03 -14.43
C PHE A 37 -2.24 -2.84 -13.87
N TYR A 38 -1.96 -3.84 -13.04
CA TYR A 38 -2.93 -4.76 -12.46
C TYR A 38 -2.69 -5.01 -10.97
N PRO A 39 -2.86 -4.00 -10.10
CA PRO A 39 -2.54 -4.12 -8.69
C PRO A 39 -3.46 -5.14 -7.99
N GLN A 40 -2.87 -6.08 -7.25
CA GLN A 40 -3.57 -7.04 -6.41
C GLN A 40 -3.24 -6.87 -4.92
N VAL A 41 -2.09 -6.26 -4.62
CA VAL A 41 -1.62 -6.01 -3.25
C VAL A 41 -1.27 -4.54 -3.10
N PHE A 42 -1.74 -3.91 -2.02
CA PHE A 42 -1.40 -2.53 -1.66
C PHE A 42 -0.61 -2.49 -0.36
N VAL A 43 0.42 -1.67 -0.32
CA VAL A 43 1.23 -1.38 0.87
C VAL A 43 1.06 0.08 1.24
N ILE A 44 0.54 0.33 2.45
CA ILE A 44 0.46 1.64 3.09
C ILE A 44 1.55 1.78 4.15
N PHE A 45 1.91 3.02 4.50
CA PHE A 45 3.04 3.31 5.38
C PHE A 45 2.64 4.07 6.65
N ASP A 46 1.38 4.51 6.76
CA ASP A 46 0.81 5.16 7.95
C ASP A 46 -0.42 4.38 8.43
N SER A 47 -0.50 4.11 9.73
CA SER A 47 -1.60 3.35 10.35
C SER A 47 -2.96 4.03 10.18
N ASN A 48 -2.98 5.36 10.08
CA ASN A 48 -4.22 6.13 9.90
C ASN A 48 -4.77 6.02 8.47
N GLN A 49 -4.03 5.42 7.53
CA GLN A 49 -4.53 5.13 6.19
C GLN A 49 -5.46 3.91 6.15
N ALA A 50 -5.63 3.17 7.25
CA ALA A 50 -6.55 2.04 7.31
C ALA A 50 -7.57 2.20 8.43
N TYR A 51 -8.82 1.85 8.12
CA TYR A 51 -9.89 1.68 9.09
C TYR A 51 -10.44 0.25 8.94
N PRO A 52 -10.35 -0.61 9.98
CA PRO A 52 -10.91 -1.94 9.94
C PRO A 52 -12.42 -1.86 10.17
N GLU A 53 -13.21 -2.01 9.10
CA GLU A 53 -14.68 -1.88 9.16
C GLU A 53 -15.38 -3.15 9.67
N TYR A 54 -14.85 -4.32 9.31
CA TYR A 54 -15.42 -5.61 9.65
C TYR A 54 -14.34 -6.59 10.10
N VAL A 55 -14.73 -7.53 10.98
CA VAL A 55 -13.93 -8.69 11.34
C VAL A 55 -14.70 -9.94 10.90
N ILE A 56 -14.13 -10.70 9.97
CA ILE A 56 -14.74 -11.92 9.45
C ILE A 56 -14.17 -13.11 10.22
N GLU A 57 -15.05 -13.94 10.77
CA GLU A 57 -14.69 -15.22 11.40
C GLU A 57 -15.11 -16.37 10.47
N TYR A 58 -14.18 -17.30 10.20
CA TYR A 58 -14.43 -18.47 9.36
C TYR A 58 -13.63 -19.66 9.86
N ASN A 59 -14.15 -20.87 9.64
CA ASN A 59 -13.47 -22.12 9.98
C ASN A 59 -13.23 -22.94 8.71
N TRP A 60 -12.05 -23.54 8.61
CA TRP A 60 -11.77 -24.53 7.58
C TRP A 60 -12.38 -25.86 8.01
N HIS A 61 -13.36 -26.34 7.25
CA HIS A 61 -13.84 -27.72 7.35
C HIS A 61 -13.17 -28.53 6.25
N LYS A 62 -12.37 -29.51 6.65
CA LYS A 62 -11.88 -30.57 5.76
C LYS A 62 -12.89 -31.70 5.90
N ASP A 63 -13.74 -31.89 4.89
CA ASP A 63 -14.42 -33.18 4.73
C ASP A 63 -13.37 -34.30 4.58
#